data_AF-A0AAJ1STG7-F1
#
_entry.id   AF-A0AAJ1STG7-F1
#
_cell.length_a   1.000
_cell.length_b   1.000
_cell.length_c   1.000
_cell.angle_alpha   90.00
_cell.angle_beta   90.00
_cell.angle_gamma   90.00
#
_symmetry.space_group_name_H-M   'P 1'
#
loop_
_entity.id
_entity.type
_entity.pdbx_description
1 polymer ?
#
loop_
_entity_poly.entity_id
_entity_poly.type
_entity_poly.pdbx_seq_one_letter_code
_entity_poly.pdbx_strand_id
1 'polypeptide(L)'
;MKLLEKESIDFYLERAWTVLRYAFFKDEEYDGLNSHQEAVLEFLNYSSRLCAGWSWRIKEGLIVSKKIYAQKLYEFREEKIIYTDIRFFDKMKKYPIYVNKEMMKAKESRLNHSGRTMVSIGLLFLKQLKEQRERKRNLTS
;
A
#
# COMPACT_ATOMS: atom_id res chain seq x y z
N MET A 1 -0.42 9.19 -13.56
CA MET A 1 -1.02 7.83 -13.35
C MET A 1 -2.47 7.88 -12.88
N LYS A 2 -3.35 6.97 -13.34
CA LYS A 2 -4.78 6.90 -12.92
C LYS A 2 -5.17 5.53 -12.37
N LEU A 3 -5.72 5.48 -11.16
CA LEU A 3 -6.27 4.25 -10.56
C LEU A 3 -7.54 3.79 -11.32
N LEU A 4 -7.53 2.53 -11.76
CA LEU A 4 -8.70 1.82 -12.29
C LEU A 4 -9.46 1.17 -11.12
N GLU A 5 -10.20 2.01 -10.41
CA GLU A 5 -10.75 1.64 -9.10
C GLU A 5 -11.81 0.55 -9.17
N LYS A 6 -12.70 0.61 -10.17
CA LYS A 6 -13.75 -0.40 -10.35
C LYS A 6 -13.14 -1.77 -10.61
N GLU A 7 -12.21 -1.85 -11.55
CA GLU A 7 -11.48 -3.07 -11.91
C GLU A 7 -10.70 -3.63 -10.71
N SER A 8 -10.10 -2.74 -9.91
CA SER A 8 -9.37 -3.11 -8.70
C SER A 8 -10.28 -3.69 -7.62
N ILE A 9 -11.45 -3.09 -7.41
CA ILE A 9 -12.44 -3.56 -6.44
C ILE A 9 -13.06 -4.88 -6.91
N ASP A 10 -13.49 -4.95 -8.17
CA ASP A 10 -14.11 -6.14 -8.74
C ASP A 10 -13.18 -7.35 -8.61
N PHE A 11 -11.91 -7.18 -8.99
CA PHE A 11 -10.89 -8.23 -8.84
C PHE A 11 -10.65 -8.64 -7.37
N TYR A 12 -10.59 -7.66 -6.45
CA TYR A 12 -10.44 -7.92 -5.02
C TYR A 12 -11.62 -8.75 -4.45
N LEU A 13 -12.84 -8.40 -4.87
CA LEU A 13 -14.07 -9.06 -4.45
C LEU A 13 -14.23 -10.46 -5.09
N GLU A 14 -13.80 -10.64 -6.33
CA GLU A 14 -13.79 -11.94 -7.01
C GLU A 14 -12.92 -12.96 -6.29
N ARG A 15 -11.71 -12.56 -5.88
CA ARG A 15 -10.77 -13.45 -5.18
C ARG A 15 -11.06 -13.67 -3.69
N ALA A 16 -12.32 -13.57 -3.30
CA ALA A 16 -12.77 -13.83 -1.93
C ALA A 16 -11.98 -13.04 -0.89
N TRP A 17 -11.76 -11.74 -1.12
CA TRP A 17 -11.24 -10.82 -0.10
C TRP A 17 -9.78 -11.11 0.28
N THR A 18 -8.93 -11.42 -0.69
CA THR A 18 -7.54 -11.84 -0.43
C THR A 18 -6.80 -10.88 0.50
N VAL A 19 -5.94 -11.44 1.36
CA VAL A 19 -5.02 -10.64 2.20
C VAL A 19 -4.08 -9.79 1.34
N LEU A 20 -3.80 -10.26 0.11
CA LEU A 20 -3.00 -9.55 -0.87
C LEU A 20 -3.82 -8.41 -1.48
N ARG A 21 -3.25 -7.20 -1.44
CA ARG A 21 -3.86 -5.99 -1.99
C ARG A 21 -3.29 -5.72 -3.37
N TYR A 22 -4.18 -5.48 -4.32
CA TYR A 22 -3.84 -5.18 -5.71
C TYR A 22 -4.59 -3.94 -6.16
N ALA A 23 -3.98 -3.18 -7.06
CA ALA A 23 -4.65 -2.10 -7.77
C ALA A 23 -4.15 -2.07 -9.21
N PHE A 24 -5.06 -1.81 -10.13
CA PHE A 24 -4.76 -1.59 -11.53
C PHE A 24 -4.65 -0.11 -11.80
N PHE A 25 -3.66 0.26 -12.60
CA PHE A 25 -3.44 1.65 -13.00
C PHE A 25 -3.41 1.73 -14.51
N LYS A 26 -4.00 2.79 -15.04
CA LYS A 26 -3.78 3.23 -16.42
C LYS A 26 -2.75 4.35 -16.39
N ASP A 27 -1.71 4.20 -17.19
CA ASP A 27 -0.81 5.31 -17.50
C ASP A 27 -1.08 5.80 -18.92
N GLU A 28 -1.08 7.12 -19.09
CA GLU A 28 -1.18 7.76 -20.42
C GLU A 28 0.20 8.29 -20.84
N GLU A 29 1.01 8.74 -19.88
CA GLU A 29 2.38 9.23 -20.10
C GLU A 29 3.27 8.79 -18.93
N TYR A 30 4.01 7.71 -19.14
CA TYR A 30 4.87 7.13 -18.10
C TYR A 30 6.16 7.94 -17.91
N ASP A 31 6.24 8.68 -16.80
CA ASP A 31 7.38 9.53 -16.40
C ASP A 31 8.30 8.83 -15.37
N GLY A 32 8.51 7.53 -15.54
CA GLY A 32 9.47 6.78 -14.73
C GLY A 32 9.18 6.83 -13.22
N LEU A 33 10.06 7.49 -12.47
CA LEU A 33 10.04 7.57 -11.01
C LEU A 33 8.84 8.33 -10.47
N ASN A 34 8.43 9.40 -11.16
CA ASN A 34 7.31 10.24 -10.72
C ASN A 34 5.99 9.47 -10.87
N SER A 35 5.76 8.84 -12.03
CA SER A 35 4.61 7.93 -12.23
C SER A 35 4.57 6.81 -11.19
N HIS A 36 5.72 6.26 -10.82
CA HIS A 36 5.80 5.27 -9.74
C HIS A 36 5.39 5.85 -8.38
N GLN A 37 5.90 7.01 -7.98
CA GLN A 37 5.52 7.64 -6.71
C GLN A 37 4.03 7.98 -6.65
N GLU A 38 3.47 8.50 -7.72
CA GLU A 38 2.03 8.74 -7.86
C GLU A 38 1.24 7.44 -7.68
N ALA A 39 1.63 6.37 -8.38
CA ALA A 39 0.96 5.07 -8.28
C ALA A 39 1.02 4.50 -6.85
N VAL A 40 2.13 4.67 -6.14
CA VAL A 40 2.25 4.23 -4.75
C VAL A 40 1.33 5.02 -3.83
N LEU A 41 1.30 6.35 -3.95
CA LEU A 41 0.44 7.19 -3.13
C LEU A 41 -1.04 6.87 -3.37
N GLU A 42 -1.45 6.72 -4.63
CA GLU A 42 -2.80 6.31 -4.99
C GLU A 42 -3.13 4.90 -4.49
N PHE A 43 -2.19 3.95 -4.60
CA PHE A 43 -2.35 2.60 -4.05
C PHE A 43 -2.52 2.63 -2.52
N LEU A 44 -1.78 3.48 -1.81
CA LEU A 44 -1.89 3.62 -0.36
C LEU A 44 -3.22 4.26 0.05
N ASN A 45 -3.71 5.27 -0.68
CA ASN A 45 -5.04 5.83 -0.48
C ASN A 45 -6.12 4.76 -0.70
N TYR A 46 -6.08 4.03 -1.81
CA TYR A 46 -6.96 2.90 -2.08
C TYR A 46 -6.91 1.84 -0.97
N SER A 47 -5.70 1.49 -0.52
CA SER A 47 -5.46 0.54 0.56
C SER A 47 -6.06 1.03 1.89
N SER A 48 -6.00 2.33 2.18
CA SER A 48 -6.62 2.90 3.39
C SER A 48 -8.14 2.65 3.36
N ARG A 49 -8.78 2.86 2.21
CA ARG A 49 -10.22 2.60 2.02
C ARG A 49 -10.59 1.13 2.18
N LEU A 50 -9.74 0.21 1.70
CA LEU A 50 -9.93 -1.22 1.96
C LEU A 50 -9.82 -1.56 3.46
N CYS A 51 -8.92 -0.93 4.22
CA CYS A 51 -8.86 -1.10 5.68
C CYS A 51 -10.15 -0.63 6.36
N ALA A 52 -10.67 0.52 5.95
CA ALA A 52 -11.90 1.11 6.47
C ALA A 52 -13.10 0.19 6.20
N GLY A 53 -13.25 -0.25 4.94
CA GLY A 53 -14.27 -1.19 4.53
C GLY A 53 -14.22 -2.50 5.31
N TRP A 54 -13.02 -3.05 5.51
CA TRP A 54 -12.85 -4.29 6.28
C TRP A 54 -13.21 -4.09 7.76
N SER A 55 -12.80 -2.97 8.35
CA SER A 55 -13.13 -2.61 9.74
C SER A 55 -14.63 -2.41 9.94
N TRP A 56 -15.30 -1.74 9.00
CA TRP A 56 -16.76 -1.60 8.99
C TRP A 56 -17.44 -2.96 8.87
N ARG A 57 -17.02 -3.81 7.93
CA ARG A 57 -17.59 -5.15 7.75
C ARG A 57 -17.47 -6.02 9.00
N ILE A 58 -16.38 -5.93 9.75
CA ILE A 58 -16.22 -6.63 11.04
C ILE A 58 -17.27 -6.14 12.05
N LYS A 59 -17.51 -4.82 12.11
CA LYS A 59 -18.54 -4.24 13.00
C LYS A 59 -19.95 -4.71 12.64
N GLU A 60 -20.23 -4.89 11.35
CA GLU A 60 -21.52 -5.40 10.84
C GLU A 60 -21.70 -6.93 10.97
N GLY A 61 -20.72 -7.66 11.54
CA GLY A 61 -20.83 -9.11 11.75
C GLY A 61 -20.49 -9.97 10.52
N LEU A 62 -19.68 -9.45 9.58
CA LEU A 62 -19.08 -10.16 8.44
C LEU A 62 -20.04 -10.65 7.33
N ILE A 63 -21.35 -10.60 7.54
CA ILE A 63 -22.39 -10.97 6.57
C ILE A 63 -22.75 -9.74 5.71
N VAL A 64 -21.84 -9.35 4.83
CA VAL A 64 -22.05 -8.25 3.88
C VAL A 64 -21.88 -8.78 2.47
N SER A 65 -22.84 -8.51 1.59
CA SER A 65 -22.72 -8.90 0.18
C SER A 65 -21.61 -8.12 -0.51
N LYS A 66 -20.98 -8.72 -1.53
CA LYS A 66 -19.95 -8.05 -2.34
C LYS A 66 -20.43 -6.70 -2.90
N LYS A 67 -21.69 -6.63 -3.33
CA LYS A 67 -22.32 -5.41 -3.86
C LYS A 67 -22.42 -4.30 -2.81
N ILE A 68 -22.91 -4.60 -1.61
CA ILE A 68 -23.02 -3.62 -0.53
C ILE A 68 -21.63 -3.14 -0.11
N TYR A 69 -20.67 -4.06 0.00
CA TYR A 69 -19.30 -3.68 0.34
C TYR A 69 -18.66 -2.78 -0.72
N ALA A 70 -18.82 -3.10 -2.01
CA ALA A 70 -18.31 -2.26 -3.09
C ALA A 70 -18.88 -0.84 -3.01
N GLN A 71 -20.19 -0.71 -2.77
CA GLN A 71 -20.84 0.59 -2.57
C GLN A 71 -20.26 1.33 -1.37
N LYS A 72 -20.06 0.63 -0.25
CA LYS A 72 -19.48 1.22 0.96
C LYS A 72 -18.04 1.72 0.75
N LEU A 73 -17.24 1.04 -0.06
CA LEU A 73 -15.88 1.50 -0.39
C LEU A 73 -15.86 2.87 -1.08
N TYR A 74 -16.88 3.19 -1.89
CA TYR A 74 -17.00 4.51 -2.51
C TYR A 74 -17.31 5.60 -1.48
N GLU A 75 -18.06 5.29 -0.41
CA GLU A 75 -18.34 6.22 0.68
C GLU A 75 -17.07 6.56 1.48
N PHE A 76 -16.12 5.62 1.61
CA PHE A 76 -14.84 5.86 2.30
C PHE A 76 -13.83 6.69 1.48
N ARG A 77 -14.21 7.26 0.33
CA ARG A 77 -13.30 8.09 -0.50
C ARG A 77 -12.72 9.30 0.23
N GLU A 78 -13.43 9.81 1.22
CA GLU A 78 -12.95 10.93 2.03
C GLU A 78 -11.87 10.53 3.04
N GLU A 79 -11.74 9.23 3.32
CA GLU A 79 -10.73 8.73 4.24
C GLU A 79 -9.36 8.65 3.56
N LYS A 80 -8.50 9.59 3.92
CA LYS A 80 -7.17 9.79 3.32
C LYS A 80 -6.07 9.20 4.20
N ILE A 81 -4.94 8.88 3.57
CA ILE A 81 -3.69 8.64 4.29
C ILE A 81 -3.30 9.87 5.12
N ILE A 82 -2.66 9.63 6.26
CA ILE A 82 -2.10 10.69 7.10
C ILE A 82 -0.65 10.90 6.71
N TYR A 83 -0.30 12.12 6.28
CA TYR A 83 1.09 12.49 6.13
C TYR A 83 1.72 12.83 7.48
N THR A 84 2.89 12.26 7.75
CA THR A 84 3.57 12.41 9.03
C THR A 84 5.09 12.33 8.87
N ASP A 85 5.81 12.92 9.82
CA ASP A 85 7.26 12.80 9.96
C ASP A 85 7.70 11.60 10.81
N ILE A 86 6.74 10.83 11.36
CA ILE A 86 7.01 9.62 12.14
C ILE A 86 7.89 8.66 11.33
N ARG A 87 8.94 8.15 11.98
CA ARG A 87 9.92 7.22 11.39
C ARG A 87 9.85 5.80 11.96
N PHE A 88 9.04 5.60 13.01
CA PHE A 88 8.96 4.35 13.76
C PHE A 88 7.50 3.87 13.87
N PHE A 89 7.32 2.56 13.72
CA PHE A 89 5.99 1.94 13.63
C PHE A 89 5.23 1.88 14.96
N ASP A 90 5.93 1.94 16.09
CA ASP A 90 5.35 1.93 17.44
C ASP A 90 4.41 3.11 17.70
N LYS A 91 4.62 4.23 16.99
CA LYS A 91 3.76 5.41 17.06
C LYS A 91 2.58 5.38 16.09
N MET A 92 2.53 4.38 15.20
CA MET A 92 1.47 4.26 14.20
C MET A 92 0.31 3.43 14.75
N LYS A 93 -0.92 3.92 14.54
CA LYS A 93 -2.13 3.13 14.78
C LYS A 93 -2.43 2.25 13.57
N LYS A 94 -3.26 1.22 13.75
CA LYS A 94 -3.69 0.31 12.66
C LYS A 94 -4.40 1.03 11.50
N TYR A 95 -5.07 2.13 11.78
CA TYR A 95 -5.89 2.88 10.84
C TYR A 95 -6.00 4.36 11.25
N PRO A 96 -5.99 5.33 10.31
CA PRO A 96 -5.68 5.22 8.86
C PRO A 96 -4.19 5.00 8.57
N ILE A 97 -3.81 4.81 7.29
CA ILE A 97 -2.41 4.57 6.89
C ILE A 97 -1.58 5.85 7.05
N TYR A 98 -0.41 5.73 7.67
CA TYR A 98 0.54 6.82 7.87
C TYR A 98 1.63 6.79 6.81
N VAL A 99 1.94 7.95 6.22
CA VAL A 99 2.92 8.10 5.14
C VAL A 99 3.94 9.17 5.48
N ASN A 100 5.20 8.76 5.49
CA ASN A 100 6.33 9.67 5.58
C ASN A 100 6.91 9.94 4.19
N LYS A 101 6.62 11.14 3.64
CA LYS A 101 7.04 11.51 2.29
C LYS A 101 8.56 11.52 2.11
N GLU A 102 9.31 11.89 3.15
CA GLU A 102 10.78 11.88 3.11
C GLU A 102 11.31 10.45 2.98
N MET A 103 10.69 9.49 3.66
CA MET A 103 11.04 8.07 3.53
C MET A 103 10.58 7.45 2.20
N MET A 104 9.62 8.08 1.50
CA MET A 104 9.17 7.67 0.16
C MET A 104 10.01 8.22 -0.98
N LYS A 105 10.99 9.09 -0.71
CA LYS A 105 11.94 9.54 -1.73
C LYS A 105 12.68 8.33 -2.28
N ALA A 106 12.41 8.02 -3.55
CA ALA A 106 13.05 6.90 -4.19
C ALA A 106 14.55 7.22 -4.32
N LYS A 107 15.38 6.24 -3.94
CA LYS A 107 16.81 6.31 -4.18
C LYS A 107 17.10 5.39 -5.36
N GLU A 108 17.77 5.94 -6.36
CA GLU A 108 18.29 5.15 -7.45
C GLU A 108 19.28 4.13 -6.87
N SER A 109 18.92 2.85 -6.87
CA SER A 109 19.82 1.80 -6.42
C SER A 109 20.72 1.44 -7.59
N ARG A 110 22.00 1.83 -7.55
CA ARG A 110 23.04 1.26 -8.42
C ARG A 110 23.30 -0.19 -8.00
N LEU A 111 22.37 -1.09 -8.33
CA LEU A 111 22.63 -2.53 -8.27
C LEU A 111 23.35 -2.90 -9.57
N ASN A 112 24.69 -2.95 -9.50
CA ASN A 112 25.56 -3.44 -10.58
C ASN A 112 25.40 -4.94 -10.80
N HIS A 113 24.21 -5.50 -10.99
CA HIS A 113 24.06 -6.92 -11.29
C HIS A 113 23.28 -7.06 -12.60
N SER A 114 24.03 -7.43 -13.64
CA SER A 114 23.61 -8.08 -14.88
C SER A 114 22.11 -8.34 -15.03
N GLY A 115 21.47 -7.56 -15.91
CA GLY A 115 20.30 -7.97 -16.69
C GLY A 115 19.04 -8.35 -15.92
N ARG A 116 18.10 -7.38 -15.85
CA ARG A 116 16.71 -7.48 -15.38
C ARG A 116 16.55 -7.62 -13.87
N THR A 117 16.00 -6.58 -13.23
CA THR A 117 15.34 -6.75 -11.94
C THR A 117 14.14 -5.82 -11.83
N MET A 118 12.98 -6.44 -11.63
CA MET A 118 11.72 -5.80 -11.29
C MET A 118 11.81 -5.30 -9.84
N VAL A 119 11.70 -3.98 -9.62
CA VAL A 119 11.74 -3.40 -8.28
C VAL A 119 10.32 -3.44 -7.70
N SER A 120 10.01 -4.47 -6.90
CA SER A 120 8.80 -4.44 -6.07
C SER A 120 9.11 -3.77 -4.73
N ILE A 121 8.23 -2.87 -4.30
CA ILE A 121 8.35 -2.13 -3.02
C ILE A 121 8.39 -3.10 -1.82
N GLY A 122 7.72 -4.27 -1.95
CA GLY A 122 7.79 -5.34 -0.96
C GLY A 122 9.20 -5.90 -0.76
N LEU A 123 10.01 -6.01 -1.82
CA LEU A 123 11.39 -6.52 -1.75
C LEU A 123 12.32 -5.54 -1.02
N LEU A 124 12.15 -4.23 -1.24
CA LEU A 124 12.89 -3.20 -0.50
C LEU A 124 12.52 -3.21 0.99
N PHE A 125 11.23 -3.37 1.31
CA PHE A 125 10.75 -3.45 2.68
C PHE A 125 11.29 -4.67 3.43
N LEU A 126 11.32 -5.84 2.79
CA LEU A 126 11.88 -7.07 3.37
C LEU A 126 13.39 -6.97 3.60
N LYS A 127 14.13 -6.34 2.67
CA LYS A 127 15.56 -6.12 2.80
C LYS A 127 15.87 -5.19 3.98
N GLN A 128 15.11 -4.11 4.11
CA GLN A 128 15.26 -3.16 5.21
C GLN A 128 14.90 -3.80 6.58
N LEU A 129 13.87 -4.65 6.63
CA LEU A 129 13.53 -5.44 7.83
C LEU A 129 14.63 -6.44 8.22
N LYS A 130 15.27 -7.07 7.23
CA LYS A 130 16.38 -8.01 7.45
C LYS A 130 17.59 -7.28 8.06
N GLU A 131 17.98 -6.14 7.48
CA GLU A 131 19.08 -5.33 8.01
C GLU A 131 18.84 -4.81 9.43
N GLN A 132 17.59 -4.46 9.77
CA GLN A 132 17.22 -4.04 11.12
C GLN A 132 17.30 -5.19 12.13
N ARG A 133 16.93 -6.41 11.73
CA ARG A 133 17.06 -7.61 12.58
C ARG A 133 18.53 -7.98 12.81
N GLU A 134 19.38 -7.85 11.81
CA GLU A 134 20.81 -8.14 11.92
C GLU A 134 21.52 -7.14 12.84
N ARG A 135 21.23 -5.83 12.71
CA ARG A 135 21.77 -4.81 13.63
C ARG A 135 21.38 -5.04 15.08
N LYS A 136 20.12 -5.46 15.34
CA LYS A 136 19.68 -5.78 16.70
C LYS A 136 20.41 -6.98 17.30
N ARG A 137 20.70 -8.03 16.53
CA ARG A 137 21.47 -9.18 17.03
C ARG A 137 22.90 -8.82 17.40
N ASN A 138 23.54 -7.95 16.60
CA ASN A 138 24.92 -7.53 16.83
C ASN A 138 25.09 -6.56 18.01
N LEU A 139 23.99 -5.97 18.52
CA LEU A 139 24.00 -5.11 19.71
C LEU A 139 23.70 -5.89 21.00
N THR A 140 23.29 -7.16 20.88
CA THR A 140 22.94 -8.05 22.00
C THR A 140 23.88 -9.26 22.13
N SER A 141 24.96 -9.27 21.36
CA SER A 141 26.09 -10.22 21.44
C SER A 141 27.33 -9.47 21.88
#